data_AF-A0A3L6PPV4-F1
#
_entry.id   AF-A0A3L6PPV4-F1
#
_cell.length_a   1.000
_cell.length_b   1.000
_cell.length_c   1.000
_cell.angle_alpha   90.00
_cell.angle_beta   90.00
_cell.angle_gamma   90.00
#
_symmetry.space_group_name_H-M   'P 1'
#
loop_
_entity.id
_entity.type
_entity.pdbx_description
1 polymer ?
#
loop_
_entity_poly.entity_id
_entity_poly.type
_entity_poly.pdbx_seq_one_letter_code
_entity_poly.pdbx_strand_id
1 'polypeptide(L)'
;MASKLGLRKAKDSNQACSVELRRLHTPPASADPKPQPPRVLVTYLNGAEEAIVAAEGATAHGTRDQILARGRLIDTEQMFCDGGEKWPVVIPEEELGMSFPGIKPKKAEDKPQA
;
A
#
# COMPACT_ATOMS: atom_id res chain seq x y z
N MET A 1 19.22 -16.96 14.28
CA MET A 1 19.78 -15.99 13.32
C MET A 1 18.75 -14.89 13.07
N ALA A 2 19.11 -13.62 13.22
CA ALA A 2 18.22 -12.49 12.99
C ALA A 2 18.35 -12.04 11.52
N SER A 3 17.32 -12.27 10.72
CA SER A 3 17.29 -11.84 9.32
C SER A 3 17.15 -10.32 9.26
N LYS A 4 18.28 -9.64 9.09
CA LYS A 4 18.43 -8.20 8.94
C LYS A 4 18.02 -7.78 7.54
N LEU A 5 16.73 -7.85 7.20
CA LEU A 5 16.25 -7.38 5.91
C LEU A 5 15.84 -5.90 6.01
N GLY A 6 16.54 -5.03 5.30
CA GLY A 6 16.03 -3.73 4.86
C GLY A 6 16.12 -2.52 5.79
N LEU A 7 16.36 -2.66 7.11
CA LEU A 7 16.36 -1.50 8.03
C LEU A 7 17.23 -0.32 7.57
N ARG A 8 18.40 -0.61 6.97
CA ARG A 8 19.32 0.42 6.48
C ARG A 8 18.77 1.15 5.24
N LYS A 9 18.34 0.41 4.21
CA LYS A 9 17.85 0.98 2.95
C LYS A 9 16.56 1.79 3.11
N ALA A 10 15.67 1.40 4.03
CA ALA A 10 14.46 2.17 4.31
C ALA A 10 14.81 3.54 4.94
N LYS A 11 15.73 3.55 5.92
CA LYS A 11 16.21 4.76 6.58
C LYS A 11 16.99 5.69 5.65
N ASP A 12 17.71 5.14 4.68
CA ASP A 12 18.40 5.93 3.65
C ASP A 12 17.43 6.64 2.70
N SER A 13 16.31 5.99 2.36
CA SER A 13 15.28 6.55 1.47
C SER A 13 14.30 7.49 2.18
N ASN A 14 14.03 7.24 3.46
CA ASN A 14 13.16 8.07 4.29
C ASN A 14 13.70 8.11 5.72
N GLN A 15 14.39 9.22 6.05
CA GLN A 15 15.00 9.41 7.36
C GLN A 15 13.97 9.59 8.50
N ALA A 16 12.74 10.01 8.18
CA ALA A 16 11.66 10.16 9.14
C ALA A 16 10.96 8.82 9.46
N CYS A 17 11.20 7.77 8.66
CA CYS A 17 10.60 6.46 8.88
C CYS A 17 11.33 5.69 9.99
N SER A 18 10.57 5.21 10.99
CA SER A 18 11.07 4.31 12.03
C SER A 18 10.60 2.88 11.77
N VAL A 19 11.46 1.89 12.07
CA VAL A 19 11.17 0.47 11.90
C VAL A 19 11.56 -0.27 13.17
N GLU A 20 10.58 -0.96 13.78
CA GLU A 20 10.77 -1.75 14.99
C GLU A 20 10.39 -3.21 14.77
N LEU A 21 11.17 -4.14 15.33
CA LEU A 21 10.88 -5.57 15.29
C LEU A 21 10.44 -6.04 16.68
N ARG A 22 9.17 -6.47 16.80
CA ARG A 22 8.63 -7.07 18.03
C ARG A 22 8.46 -8.57 17.83
N ARG A 23 9.15 -9.38 18.63
CA ARG A 23 8.97 -10.84 18.64
C ARG A 23 7.72 -11.18 19.46
N LEU A 24 6.82 -11.96 18.89
CA LEU A 24 5.65 -12.47 19.63
C LEU A 24 6.11 -13.57 20.59
N HIS A 25 5.62 -13.54 21.83
CA HIS A 25 5.85 -14.63 22.78
C HIS A 25 5.09 -15.88 22.33
N THR A 26 5.76 -17.04 22.39
CA THR A 26 5.09 -18.33 22.23
C THR A 26 4.03 -18.49 23.33
N PRO A 27 2.79 -18.89 23.00
CA PRO A 27 1.76 -19.09 24.01
C PRO A 27 2.20 -20.16 25.03
N PRO A 28 1.76 -20.05 26.30
CA PRO A 28 2.06 -21.06 27.31
C PRO A 28 1.50 -22.41 26.88
N ALA A 29 2.19 -23.49 27.27
CA ALA A 29 1.90 -24.88 26.87
C ALA A 29 0.50 -25.41 27.26
N SER A 30 -0.35 -24.60 27.89
CA SER A 30 -1.70 -24.92 28.32
C SER A 30 -2.81 -24.52 27.32
N ALA A 31 -2.47 -23.85 26.22
CA ALA A 31 -3.40 -23.55 25.13
C ALA A 31 -2.97 -24.31 23.87
N ASP A 32 -3.94 -24.86 23.12
CA ASP A 32 -3.70 -25.47 21.80
C ASP A 32 -2.75 -24.56 21.01
N PRO A 33 -1.54 -25.02 20.67
CA PRO A 33 -0.48 -24.15 20.16
C PRO A 33 -0.75 -23.85 18.68
N LYS A 34 -1.72 -22.97 18.42
CA LYS A 34 -1.92 -22.47 17.06
C LYS A 34 -0.84 -21.43 16.77
N PRO A 35 0.08 -21.69 15.83
CA PRO A 35 1.10 -20.72 15.46
C PRO A 35 0.42 -19.45 14.96
N GLN A 36 0.71 -18.32 15.59
CA GLN A 36 0.22 -17.03 15.13
C GLN A 36 1.05 -16.60 13.91
N PRO A 37 0.41 -16.26 12.78
CA PRO A 37 1.13 -15.80 11.60
C PRO A 37 1.83 -14.47 11.87
N PRO A 38 2.97 -14.20 11.22
CA PRO A 38 3.65 -12.92 11.36
C PRO A 38 2.76 -11.80 10.82
N ARG A 39 2.85 -10.64 11.48
CA ARG A 39 2.09 -9.44 11.10
C ARG A 39 3.01 -8.22 11.03
N VAL A 40 2.70 -7.31 10.13
CA VAL A 40 3.37 -6.02 9.97
C VAL A 40 2.35 -4.94 10.33
N LEU A 41 2.70 -4.06 11.27
CA LEU A 41 1.91 -2.88 11.57
C LEU A 41 2.56 -1.67 10.90
N VAL A 42 1.78 -0.92 10.14
CA VAL A 42 2.24 0.26 9.41
C VAL A 42 1.41 1.45 9.84
N THR A 43 2.08 2.54 10.20
CA THR A 43 1.46 3.85 10.43
C THR A 43 1.87 4.77 9.29
N TYR A 44 0.89 5.29 8.56
CA TYR A 44 1.10 6.20 7.43
C TYR A 44 1.16 7.67 7.88
N LEU A 45 1.55 8.57 6.97
CA LEU A 45 1.76 9.99 7.27
C LEU A 45 0.51 10.72 7.77
N ASN A 46 -0.68 10.29 7.33
CA ASN A 46 -1.97 10.81 7.78
C ASN A 46 -2.42 10.23 9.14
N GLY A 47 -1.59 9.40 9.79
CA GLY A 47 -1.92 8.71 11.03
C GLY A 47 -2.75 7.43 10.84
N ALA A 48 -3.08 7.02 9.61
CA ALA A 48 -3.77 5.77 9.37
C ALA A 48 -2.88 4.58 9.77
N GLU A 49 -3.45 3.62 10.49
CA GLU A 49 -2.78 2.38 10.88
C GLU A 49 -3.32 1.20 10.07
N GLU A 50 -2.43 0.31 9.62
CA GLU A 50 -2.79 -0.90 8.89
C GLU A 50 -2.00 -2.09 9.42
N ALA A 51 -2.72 -3.17 9.76
CA ALA A 51 -2.15 -4.43 10.19
C ALA A 51 -2.20 -5.44 9.04
N ILE A 52 -1.05 -5.74 8.44
CA ILE A 52 -0.93 -6.73 7.36
C ILE A 52 -0.52 -8.06 7.98
N VAL A 53 -1.42 -9.03 7.93
CA VAL A 53 -1.12 -10.42 8.33
C VAL A 53 -0.52 -11.13 7.12
N ALA A 54 0.66 -11.72 7.29
CA ALA A 54 1.25 -12.55 6.25
C ALA A 54 0.42 -13.82 6.09
N ALA A 55 -0.39 -13.87 5.04
CA ALA A 55 -1.11 -15.07 4.65
C ALA A 55 -0.14 -16.16 4.17
N GLU A 56 -0.60 -17.41 4.16
CA GLU A 56 0.17 -18.52 3.61
C GLU A 56 0.49 -18.27 2.12
N GLY A 57 1.77 -18.32 1.75
CA GLY A 57 2.24 -17.96 0.40
C GLY A 57 2.51 -16.46 0.17
N ALA A 58 2.25 -15.59 1.16
CA ALA A 58 2.59 -14.17 1.05
C ALA A 58 4.11 -13.97 0.97
N THR A 59 4.56 -13.21 -0.03
CA THR A 59 5.98 -12.85 -0.17
C THR A 59 6.29 -11.53 0.52
N ALA A 60 7.53 -11.37 0.98
CA ALA A 60 7.99 -10.09 1.55
C ALA A 60 7.91 -8.95 0.51
N HIS A 61 8.12 -9.26 -0.77
CA HIS A 61 7.96 -8.31 -1.87
C HIS A 61 6.50 -7.89 -2.03
N GLY A 62 5.57 -8.85 -2.08
CA GLY A 62 4.13 -8.54 -2.19
C GLY A 62 3.62 -7.72 -1.00
N THR A 63 4.07 -8.05 0.22
CA THR A 63 3.74 -7.25 1.42
C THR A 63 4.28 -5.82 1.30
N ARG A 64 5.51 -5.65 0.81
CA ARG A 64 6.10 -4.33 0.58
C ARG A 64 5.31 -3.54 -0.48
N ASP A 65 4.95 -4.17 -1.57
CA ASP A 65 4.20 -3.52 -2.66
C ASP A 65 2.82 -3.07 -2.19
N GLN A 66 2.15 -3.87 -1.35
CA GLN A 66 0.89 -3.51 -0.72
C GLN A 66 1.03 -2.23 0.12
N ILE A 67 2.06 -2.15 0.97
CA ILE A 67 2.33 -0.96 1.80
C ILE A 67 2.58 0.26 0.93
N LEU A 68 3.42 0.12 -0.11
CA LEU A 68 3.74 1.22 -1.02
C LEU A 68 2.51 1.66 -1.84
N ALA A 69 1.68 0.73 -2.28
CA ALA A 69 0.45 1.02 -3.01
C ALA A 69 -0.54 1.79 -2.14
N ARG A 70 -0.72 1.38 -0.88
CA ARG A 70 -1.56 2.10 0.07
C ARG A 70 -1.02 3.50 0.36
N GLY A 71 0.29 3.64 0.56
CA GLY A 71 0.93 4.95 0.74
C GLY A 71 0.64 5.91 -0.41
N ARG A 72 0.78 5.47 -1.67
CA ARG A 72 0.48 6.32 -2.83
C ARG A 72 -0.98 6.79 -2.88
N LEU A 73 -1.92 5.92 -2.50
CA LEU A 73 -3.35 6.28 -2.44
C LEU A 73 -3.61 7.38 -1.40
N ILE A 74 -2.98 7.26 -0.23
CA ILE A 74 -3.06 8.27 0.84
C ILE A 74 -2.42 9.59 0.41
N ASP A 75 -1.24 9.53 -0.24
CA ASP A 75 -0.59 10.74 -0.75
C ASP A 75 -1.48 11.45 -1.77
N THR A 76 -2.15 10.68 -2.64
CA THR A 76 -3.07 11.23 -3.65
C THR A 76 -4.30 11.85 -2.98
N GLU A 77 -4.93 11.13 -2.05
CA GLU A 77 -6.03 11.64 -1.24
C GLU A 77 -5.68 12.99 -0.61
N GLN A 78 -4.50 13.08 0.01
CA GLN A 78 -4.03 14.32 0.62
C GLN A 78 -3.86 15.46 -0.39
N MET A 79 -3.35 15.18 -1.60
CA MET A 79 -3.24 16.19 -2.66
C MET A 79 -4.61 16.76 -3.07
N PHE A 80 -5.65 15.91 -3.16
CA PHE A 80 -7.02 16.37 -3.46
C PHE A 80 -7.60 17.17 -2.30
N CYS A 81 -7.43 16.69 -1.06
CA CYS A 81 -7.87 17.41 0.13
C CYS A 81 -7.20 18.79 0.25
N ASP A 82 -5.90 18.89 -0.01
CA ASP A 82 -5.14 20.16 0.02
C ASP A 82 -5.59 21.12 -1.10
N GLY A 83 -6.00 20.58 -2.25
CA GLY A 83 -6.61 21.34 -3.34
C GLY A 83 -8.06 21.79 -3.09
N GLY A 84 -8.66 21.40 -1.95
CA GLY A 84 -10.05 21.66 -1.63
C GLY A 84 -11.05 20.81 -2.42
N GLU A 85 -10.57 19.77 -3.11
CA GLU A 85 -11.40 18.84 -3.87
C GLU A 85 -11.85 17.65 -3.00
N LYS A 86 -13.03 17.12 -3.30
CA LYS A 86 -13.55 15.94 -2.60
C LYS A 86 -12.81 14.69 -3.06
N TRP A 87 -12.41 13.85 -2.12
CA TRP A 87 -11.89 12.52 -2.35
C TRP A 87 -12.85 11.45 -1.77
N PRO A 88 -13.11 10.33 -2.45
CA PRO A 88 -12.66 9.98 -3.80
C PRO A 88 -13.38 10.82 -4.87
N VAL A 89 -12.67 11.11 -5.96
CA VAL A 89 -13.28 11.76 -7.13
C VAL A 89 -14.22 10.77 -7.80
N VAL A 90 -15.52 10.99 -7.63
CA VAL A 90 -16.55 10.24 -8.37
C VAL A 90 -16.80 10.96 -9.68
N ILE A 91 -16.46 10.30 -10.78
CA ILE A 91 -16.76 10.77 -12.14
C ILE A 91 -18.23 10.45 -12.42
N PRO A 92 -19.09 11.45 -12.69
CA PRO A 92 -20.49 11.23 -13.05
C PRO A 92 -20.61 10.37 -14.32
N GLU A 93 -21.63 9.52 -14.41
CA GLU A 93 -21.85 8.67 -15.58
C GLU A 93 -22.06 9.48 -16.86
N GLU A 94 -22.64 10.68 -16.72
CA GLU A 94 -22.87 11.61 -17.82
C GLU A 94 -21.54 12.10 -18.42
N GLU A 95 -20.49 12.26 -17.60
CA GLU A 95 -19.16 12.69 -18.04
C GLU A 95 -18.36 11.55 -18.69
N LEU A 96 -18.65 10.29 -18.36
CA LEU A 96 -17.97 9.12 -18.95
C LEU A 96 -18.22 9.00 -20.46
N GLY A 97 -19.36 9.50 -20.95
CA GLY A 97 -19.72 9.48 -22.37
C GLY A 97 -19.28 10.71 -23.17
N MET A 98 -18.75 11.75 -22.51
CA MET A 98 -18.38 12.99 -23.19
C MET A 98 -16.99 12.89 -23.78
N SER A 99 -16.85 13.13 -25.09
CA SER A 99 -15.54 13.35 -25.69
C SER A 99 -15.00 14.69 -25.20
N PHE A 100 -13.92 14.66 -24.40
CA PHE A 100 -13.27 15.88 -23.94
C PHE A 100 -12.67 16.65 -25.14
N PRO A 101 -13.15 17.85 -25.47
CA PRO A 101 -12.76 18.55 -26.71
C PRO A 101 -11.31 19.08 -26.71
N GLY A 102 -10.54 18.82 -25.65
CA GLY A 102 -9.13 19.24 -25.51
C GLY A 102 -8.09 18.16 -25.77
N ILE A 103 -8.48 16.89 -25.91
CA ILE A 103 -7.53 15.79 -26.08
C ILE A 103 -7.48 15.44 -27.56
N LYS A 104 -6.46 15.90 -28.29
CA LYS A 104 -6.21 15.42 -29.65
C LYS A 104 -6.07 13.90 -29.57
N PRO A 105 -6.92 13.11 -30.26
CA PRO A 105 -6.77 11.67 -30.26
C PRO A 105 -5.41 11.34 -30.88
N LYS A 106 -4.43 10.96 -30.05
CA LYS A 106 -3.32 10.18 -30.55
C LYS A 106 -3.92 8.83 -30.91
N LYS A 107 -4.10 8.63 -32.21
CA LYS A 107 -4.41 7.37 -32.88
C LYS A 107 -3.70 6.23 -32.15
N ALA A 108 -4.40 5.55 -31.24
CA ALA A 108 -3.98 4.25 -30.76
C ALA A 108 -4.23 3.32 -31.94
N GLU A 109 -3.15 2.92 -32.59
CA GLU A 109 -3.19 1.87 -33.58
C GLU A 109 -3.64 0.60 -32.87
N ASP A 110 -4.86 0.17 -33.18
CA ASP A 110 -5.37 -1.16 -32.89
C ASP A 110 -4.44 -2.16 -33.58
N LYS A 111 -3.63 -2.87 -32.79
CA LYS A 111 -2.92 -4.03 -33.28
C LYS A 111 -3.60 -5.26 -32.71
N PRO A 112 -4.41 -6.00 -33.50
CA PRO A 112 -4.82 -7.33 -33.13
C PRO A 112 -3.58 -8.21 -33.13
N GLN A 113 -3.34 -8.95 -32.04
CA GLN A 113 -2.41 -10.06 -32.07
C GLN A 113 -3.18 -11.35 -31.82
N ALA A 114 -3.17 -12.14 -32.89
CA ALA A 114 -3.79 -13.45 -33.09
C ALA A 114 -3.35 -14.51 -32.09
#